data_AF-C9SFP6-F1
#
_entry.id   AF-C9SFP6-F1
#
_cell.length_a   1.000
_cell.length_b   1.000
_cell.length_c   1.000
_cell.angle_alpha   90.00
_cell.angle_beta   90.00
_cell.angle_gamma   90.00
#
_symmetry.space_group_name_H-M   'P 1'
#
loop_
_entity.id
_entity.type
_entity.pdbx_description
1 polymer ?
#
loop_
_entity_poly.entity_id
_entity_poly.type
_entity_poly.pdbx_seq_one_letter_code
_entity_poly.pdbx_strand_id
1 'polypeptide(L)'
;MTDFNPMNSVDINAIEEKMKAAALDQHRGYAQNHYGEVQQYRSTDYVPKSSACGYQVLREPAWNKGLSFTPDDRVSKNLTGLIPHVMESIQTQSARAMKMINTRSTPIDKYMYLSTLKDQNMDLFYRVLIDNIRELMPLVYTPTIGDVCLQYSSLYTRPEALYISIKQRKSIRTMLRNWPYPDPEICVITDGSRILGLGDLGR
;
A
#
# COMPACT_ATOMS: atom_id res chain seq x y z
N MET A 1 3.46 -36.27 12.48
CA MET A 1 3.59 -35.92 11.05
C MET A 1 2.21 -35.54 10.57
N THR A 2 1.92 -34.25 10.44
CA THR A 2 0.63 -33.77 9.92
C THR A 2 0.73 -33.71 8.40
N ASP A 3 -0.18 -34.42 7.74
CA ASP A 3 -0.31 -34.54 6.29
C ASP A 3 -0.45 -33.16 5.64
N PHE A 4 0.66 -32.66 5.10
CA PHE A 4 0.61 -31.52 4.18
C PHE A 4 0.30 -32.08 2.80
N ASN A 5 -0.97 -32.05 2.41
CA ASN A 5 -1.39 -32.40 1.05
C ASN A 5 -1.49 -31.10 0.21
N PRO A 6 -0.51 -30.81 -0.67
CA PRO A 6 -0.42 -29.54 -1.40
C PRO A 6 -1.51 -29.33 -2.46
N MET A 7 -2.41 -30.30 -2.65
CA MET A 7 -3.48 -30.29 -3.67
C MET A 7 -4.88 -30.01 -3.11
N ASN A 8 -5.04 -29.76 -1.81
CA ASN A 8 -6.36 -29.48 -1.24
C ASN A 8 -6.85 -28.09 -1.68
N SER A 9 -8.10 -27.98 -2.14
CA SER A 9 -8.67 -26.70 -2.56
C SER A 9 -8.76 -25.74 -1.37
N VAL A 10 -8.42 -24.48 -1.61
CA VAL A 10 -8.58 -23.42 -0.61
C VAL A 10 -10.08 -23.24 -0.32
N ASP A 11 -10.48 -23.47 0.92
CA ASP A 11 -11.85 -23.22 1.37
C ASP A 11 -12.05 -21.70 1.57
N ILE A 12 -12.58 -21.06 0.52
CA ILE A 12 -12.80 -19.61 0.48
C ILE A 12 -13.82 -19.18 1.55
N ASN A 13 -14.84 -20.01 1.82
CA ASN A 13 -15.90 -19.68 2.78
C ASN A 13 -15.36 -19.66 4.21
N ALA A 14 -14.51 -20.62 4.56
CA ALA A 14 -13.85 -20.65 5.87
C ALA A 14 -12.91 -19.45 6.08
N ILE A 15 -12.29 -18.92 5.02
CA ILE A 15 -11.48 -17.69 5.08
C ILE A 15 -12.38 -16.49 5.35
N GLU A 16 -13.49 -16.35 4.61
CA GLU A 16 -14.43 -15.25 4.80
C GLU A 16 -15.03 -15.22 6.22
N GLU A 17 -15.40 -16.37 6.78
CA GLU A 17 -15.94 -16.47 8.15
C GLU A 17 -14.91 -16.04 9.20
N LYS A 18 -13.65 -16.48 9.07
CA LYS A 18 -12.57 -16.05 9.97
C LYS A 18 -12.31 -14.55 9.89
N MET A 19 -12.38 -13.97 8.69
CA MET A 19 -12.21 -12.52 8.50
C MET A 19 -13.36 -11.72 9.13
N LYS A 20 -14.61 -12.20 9.02
CA LYS A 20 -15.77 -11.58 9.69
C LYS A 20 -15.67 -11.69 11.22
N ALA A 21 -15.27 -12.83 11.74
CA ALA A 21 -15.09 -13.03 13.18
C ALA A 21 -14.02 -12.10 13.78
N ALA A 22 -12.90 -11.88 13.08
CA ALA A 22 -11.85 -10.96 13.51
C ALA A 22 -12.31 -9.49 13.58
N ALA A 23 -13.22 -9.07 12.71
CA ALA A 23 -13.80 -7.72 12.74
C ALA A 23 -14.74 -7.51 13.94
N LEU A 24 -15.49 -8.54 14.35
CA LEU A 24 -16.45 -8.47 15.48
C LEU A 24 -15.80 -8.41 16.87
N ASP A 25 -14.59 -8.96 17.03
CA ASP A 25 -13.88 -8.98 18.32
C ASP A 25 -13.34 -7.59 18.76
N GLN A 26 -13.46 -6.58 17.90
CA GLN A 26 -12.97 -5.23 18.17
C GLN A 26 -13.82 -4.48 19.21
N HIS A 27 -15.11 -4.80 19.37
CA HIS A 27 -16.03 -4.06 20.25
C HIS A 27 -16.06 -4.50 21.72
N ARG A 28 -15.58 -5.70 22.05
CA ARG A 28 -15.70 -6.26 23.42
C ARG A 28 -14.67 -5.71 24.42
N GLY A 29 -13.64 -4.99 23.96
CA GLY A 29 -12.49 -4.57 24.77
C GLY A 29 -12.43 -3.11 25.21
N TYR A 30 -13.42 -2.28 24.87
CA TYR A 30 -13.34 -0.82 25.09
C TYR A 30 -13.50 -0.36 26.56
N ALA A 31 -13.77 -1.28 27.51
CA ALA A 31 -14.01 -0.98 28.92
C ALA A 31 -12.77 -1.06 29.84
N GLN A 32 -11.57 -1.32 29.31
CA GLN A 32 -10.34 -1.31 30.11
C GLN A 32 -9.69 0.08 30.13
N ASN A 33 -9.28 0.56 31.30
CA ASN A 33 -8.62 1.86 31.47
C ASN A 33 -7.08 1.77 31.49
N HIS A 34 -6.52 0.57 31.66
CA HIS A 34 -5.08 0.35 31.79
C HIS A 34 -4.53 -0.25 30.49
N TYR A 35 -3.88 0.60 29.70
CA TYR A 35 -3.11 0.17 28.53
C TYR A 35 -1.63 0.38 28.80
N GLY A 36 -0.84 -0.64 28.46
CA GLY A 36 0.62 -0.58 28.49
C GLY A 36 1.17 0.35 27.40
N GLU A 37 2.39 0.81 27.59
CA GLU A 37 3.15 1.53 26.56
C GLU A 37 3.99 0.53 25.77
N VAL A 38 3.98 0.64 24.45
CA VAL A 38 4.81 -0.18 23.56
C VAL A 38 6.24 0.33 23.66
N GLN A 39 7.12 -0.53 24.19
CA GLN A 39 8.55 -0.29 24.26
C GLN A 39 9.25 -0.93 23.05
N GLN A 40 9.97 -0.12 22.28
CA GLN A 40 10.79 -0.60 21.16
C GLN A 40 12.24 -0.76 21.64
N TYR A 41 12.82 -1.93 21.36
CA TYR A 41 14.19 -2.25 21.77
C TYR A 41 15.27 -1.85 20.75
N ARG A 42 14.86 -1.34 19.59
CA ARG A 42 15.73 -0.88 18.50
C ARG A 42 15.16 0.38 17.87
N SER A 43 16.02 1.26 17.40
CA SER A 43 15.61 2.35 16.52
C SER A 43 15.25 1.80 15.14
N THR A 44 14.32 2.49 14.49
CA THR A 44 13.99 2.24 13.10
C THR A 44 14.93 3.08 12.24
N ASP A 45 15.96 2.44 11.69
CA ASP A 45 16.97 3.14 10.89
C ASP A 45 16.65 2.98 9.39
N TYR A 46 16.27 4.08 8.74
CA TYR A 46 16.03 4.12 7.30
C TYR A 46 17.30 4.46 6.53
N VAL A 47 17.57 3.73 5.45
CA VAL A 47 18.69 4.03 4.56
C VAL A 47 18.36 5.30 3.77
N PRO A 48 19.20 6.34 3.80
CA PRO A 48 18.94 7.55 3.02
C PRO A 48 19.09 7.27 1.52
N LYS A 49 18.31 7.97 0.68
CA LYS A 49 18.31 7.83 -0.79
C LYS A 49 19.71 7.95 -1.41
N SER A 50 20.56 8.81 -0.84
CA SER A 50 21.94 9.01 -1.30
C SER A 50 22.78 7.73 -1.16
N SER A 51 22.60 6.98 -0.06
CA SER A 51 23.34 5.75 0.25
C SER A 51 22.68 4.47 -0.25
N ALA A 52 21.40 4.50 -0.62
CA ALA A 52 20.69 3.33 -1.12
C ALA A 52 21.24 2.85 -2.47
N CYS A 53 21.32 1.52 -2.64
CA CYS A 53 21.75 0.85 -3.87
C CYS A 53 21.02 -0.49 -4.11
N GLY A 54 21.13 -1.04 -5.32
CA GLY A 54 20.57 -2.32 -5.71
C GLY A 54 19.07 -2.43 -5.42
N TYR A 55 18.66 -3.53 -4.80
CA TYR A 55 17.25 -3.77 -4.46
C TYR A 55 16.65 -2.77 -3.47
N GLN A 56 17.45 -2.03 -2.70
CA GLN A 56 16.91 -0.98 -1.83
C GLN A 56 16.27 0.13 -2.68
N VAL A 57 16.88 0.47 -3.81
CA VAL A 57 16.35 1.45 -4.76
C VAL A 57 15.12 0.90 -5.50
N LEU A 58 15.17 -0.37 -5.91
CA LEU A 58 14.08 -0.99 -6.68
C LEU A 58 12.82 -1.25 -5.86
N ARG A 59 12.94 -1.42 -4.54
CA ARG A 59 11.80 -1.68 -3.63
C ARG A 59 11.19 -0.42 -3.04
N GLU A 60 11.88 0.71 -3.11
CA GLU A 60 11.37 1.98 -2.59
C GLU A 60 10.59 2.72 -3.70
N PRO A 61 9.25 2.82 -3.61
CA PRO A 61 8.44 3.33 -4.72
C PRO A 61 8.74 4.78 -5.06
N ALA A 62 9.22 5.57 -4.10
CA ALA A 62 9.63 6.95 -4.31
C ALA A 62 10.96 7.09 -5.09
N TRP A 63 11.75 6.01 -5.21
CA TRP A 63 13.06 6.03 -5.88
C TRP A 63 13.10 5.15 -7.12
N ASN A 64 12.21 4.16 -7.22
CA ASN A 64 12.15 3.24 -8.33
C ASN A 64 11.64 3.91 -9.61
N LYS A 65 12.47 3.95 -10.65
CA LYS A 65 12.13 4.48 -11.97
C LYS A 65 11.79 3.39 -13.00
N GLY A 66 11.74 2.12 -12.58
CA GLY A 66 11.53 0.99 -13.48
C GLY A 66 12.60 0.93 -14.58
N LEU A 67 12.16 0.96 -15.84
CA LEU A 67 13.07 0.92 -16.99
C LEU A 67 13.58 2.31 -17.42
N SER A 68 13.21 3.38 -16.70
CA SER A 68 13.66 4.76 -16.97
C SER A 68 15.00 5.11 -16.32
N PHE A 69 15.63 4.18 -15.58
CA PHE A 69 16.98 4.41 -15.06
C PHE A 69 17.98 4.60 -16.20
N THR A 70 18.72 5.71 -16.16
CA THR A 70 19.80 6.02 -17.10
C THR A 70 20.97 5.05 -16.92
N PRO A 71 21.91 4.97 -17.88
CA PRO A 71 23.13 4.17 -17.70
C PRO A 71 23.91 4.58 -16.45
N ASP A 72 24.02 5.89 -16.20
CA ASP A 72 24.70 6.43 -15.02
C ASP A 72 23.99 6.10 -13.71
N ASP A 73 22.65 6.18 -13.67
CA ASP A 73 21.85 5.72 -12.53
C ASP A 73 22.14 4.23 -12.26
N ARG A 74 22.19 3.40 -13.32
CA ARG A 74 22.39 1.95 -13.19
C ARG A 74 23.78 1.59 -12.66
N VAL A 75 24.82 2.30 -13.08
CA VAL A 75 26.18 2.12 -12.57
C VAL A 75 26.28 2.65 -11.13
N SER A 76 25.89 3.90 -10.90
CA SER A 76 26.04 4.57 -9.60
C SER A 76 25.21 3.93 -8.49
N LYS A 77 24.08 3.30 -8.82
CA LYS A 77 23.20 2.63 -7.86
C LYS A 77 23.28 1.11 -7.89
N ASN A 78 24.26 0.50 -8.57
CA ASN A 78 24.44 -0.96 -8.65
C ASN A 78 23.18 -1.71 -9.16
N LEU A 79 22.55 -1.20 -10.22
CA LEU A 79 21.33 -1.78 -10.82
C LEU A 79 21.62 -2.64 -12.06
N THR A 80 22.83 -2.59 -12.60
CA THR A 80 23.23 -3.41 -13.76
C THR A 80 23.01 -4.89 -13.47
N GLY A 81 22.26 -5.57 -14.33
CA GLY A 81 21.88 -6.98 -14.16
C GLY A 81 20.66 -7.22 -13.27
N LEU A 82 20.18 -6.23 -12.51
CA LEU A 82 18.97 -6.34 -11.69
C LEU A 82 17.69 -5.96 -12.46
N ILE A 83 17.84 -5.20 -13.54
CA ILE A 83 16.77 -4.82 -14.46
C ILE A 83 17.18 -5.11 -15.91
N PRO A 84 16.22 -5.38 -16.81
CA PRO A 84 16.50 -5.56 -18.24
C PRO A 84 17.36 -4.43 -18.82
N HIS A 85 18.24 -4.75 -19.76
CA HIS A 85 19.15 -3.77 -20.38
C HIS A 85 18.39 -2.66 -21.13
N VAL A 86 17.20 -2.97 -21.66
CA VAL A 86 16.35 -1.99 -22.34
C VAL A 86 16.05 -0.79 -21.44
N MET A 87 16.08 0.39 -22.04
CA MET A 87 15.63 1.63 -21.44
C MET A 87 14.31 2.04 -22.08
N GLU A 88 13.34 2.42 -21.25
CA GLU A 88 12.04 2.92 -21.71
C GLU A 88 11.87 4.37 -21.27
N SER A 89 11.24 5.17 -22.12
CA SER A 89 10.78 6.50 -21.73
C SER A 89 9.60 6.38 -20.75
N ILE A 90 9.36 7.43 -19.97
CA ILE A 90 8.19 7.48 -19.09
C ILE A 90 6.90 7.37 -19.90
N GLN A 91 6.85 7.90 -21.12
CA GLN A 91 5.69 7.82 -22.01
C GLN A 91 5.39 6.37 -22.42
N THR A 92 6.41 5.60 -22.76
CA THR A 92 6.25 4.16 -23.08
C THR A 92 5.75 3.37 -21.87
N GLN A 93 6.29 3.66 -20.68
CA GLN A 93 5.82 3.04 -19.45
C GLN A 93 4.37 3.41 -19.13
N SER A 94 3.99 4.68 -19.29
CA SER A 94 2.61 5.14 -19.11
C SER A 94 1.65 4.47 -20.09
N ALA A 95 2.02 4.36 -21.37
CA ALA A 95 1.21 3.66 -22.37
C ALA A 95 1.03 2.17 -22.03
N ARG A 96 2.09 1.51 -21.54
CA ARG A 96 2.03 0.12 -21.09
C ARG A 96 1.15 -0.05 -19.84
N ALA A 97 1.21 0.89 -18.89
CA ALA A 97 0.34 0.90 -17.72
C ALA A 97 -1.13 1.08 -18.12
N MET A 98 -1.45 2.06 -18.98
CA MET A 98 -2.81 2.27 -19.49
C MET A 98 -3.34 1.05 -20.24
N LYS A 99 -2.52 0.41 -21.07
CA LYS A 99 -2.89 -0.85 -21.73
C LYS A 99 -3.31 -1.91 -20.71
N MET A 100 -2.59 -2.02 -19.59
CA MET A 100 -2.89 -3.01 -18.55
C MET A 100 -4.06 -2.66 -17.65
N ILE A 101 -4.34 -1.37 -17.44
CA ILE A 101 -5.58 -0.91 -16.81
C ILE A 101 -6.78 -1.28 -17.68
N ASN A 102 -6.66 -1.11 -19.01
CA ASN A 102 -7.74 -1.37 -19.95
C ASN A 102 -8.06 -2.86 -20.15
N THR A 103 -7.16 -3.77 -19.78
CA THR A 103 -7.48 -5.21 -19.76
C THR A 103 -8.30 -5.64 -18.54
N ARG A 104 -8.48 -4.76 -17.54
CA ARG A 104 -9.23 -5.09 -16.32
C ARG A 104 -10.72 -4.83 -16.51
N SER A 105 -11.53 -5.81 -16.11
CA SER A 105 -12.97 -5.80 -16.35
C SER A 105 -13.72 -4.90 -15.38
N THR A 106 -13.33 -4.87 -14.10
CA THR A 106 -14.07 -4.14 -13.07
C THR A 106 -13.32 -2.90 -12.58
N PRO A 107 -14.02 -1.88 -12.05
CA PRO A 107 -13.39 -0.73 -11.43
C PRO A 107 -12.46 -1.11 -10.27
N ILE A 108 -12.82 -2.12 -9.48
CA ILE A 108 -11.99 -2.62 -8.37
C ILE A 108 -10.70 -3.24 -8.91
N ASP A 109 -10.77 -4.05 -9.97
CA ASP A 109 -9.56 -4.61 -10.59
C ASP A 109 -8.62 -3.52 -11.13
N LYS A 110 -9.20 -2.46 -11.70
CA LYS A 110 -8.43 -1.29 -12.14
C LYS A 110 -7.80 -0.55 -10.97
N TYR A 111 -8.54 -0.35 -9.88
CA TYR A 111 -8.01 0.22 -8.64
C TYR A 111 -6.85 -0.61 -8.08
N MET A 112 -6.99 -1.94 -8.01
CA MET A 112 -5.93 -2.83 -7.53
C MET A 112 -4.66 -2.73 -8.38
N TYR A 113 -4.81 -2.58 -9.70
CA TYR A 113 -3.66 -2.34 -10.58
C TYR A 113 -3.01 -0.98 -10.29
N LEU A 114 -3.80 0.08 -10.12
CA LEU A 114 -3.31 1.42 -9.79
C LEU A 114 -2.61 1.47 -8.42
N SER A 115 -3.16 0.79 -7.41
CA SER A 115 -2.54 0.63 -6.09
C SER A 115 -1.20 -0.12 -6.20
N THR A 116 -1.15 -1.23 -6.96
CA THR A 116 0.11 -1.94 -7.23
C THR A 116 1.12 -1.05 -7.96
N LEU A 117 0.68 -0.22 -8.91
CA LEU A 117 1.55 0.69 -9.63
C LEU A 117 2.17 1.74 -8.68
N LYS A 118 1.34 2.34 -7.81
CA LYS A 118 1.78 3.29 -6.77
C LYS A 118 2.79 2.65 -5.82
N ASP A 119 2.55 1.40 -5.43
CA ASP A 119 3.42 0.59 -4.56
C ASP A 119 4.73 0.15 -5.21
N GLN A 120 4.89 0.31 -6.52
CA GLN A 120 6.10 -0.07 -7.23
C GLN A 120 6.88 1.14 -7.74
N ASN A 121 6.18 2.15 -8.27
CA ASN A 121 6.77 3.33 -8.88
C ASN A 121 5.79 4.51 -8.74
N MET A 122 6.06 5.34 -7.73
CA MET A 122 5.20 6.45 -7.35
C MET A 122 5.13 7.52 -8.45
N ASP A 123 6.26 7.83 -9.10
CA ASP A 123 6.34 8.81 -10.18
C ASP A 123 5.50 8.38 -11.39
N LEU A 124 5.57 7.11 -11.78
CA LEU A 124 4.78 6.56 -12.88
C LEU A 124 3.29 6.56 -12.55
N PHE A 125 2.91 6.20 -11.32
CA PHE A 125 1.52 6.27 -10.87
C PHE A 125 0.96 7.69 -11.03
N TYR A 126 1.64 8.71 -10.50
CA TYR A 126 1.17 10.08 -10.61
C TYR A 126 1.19 10.60 -12.05
N ARG A 127 2.19 10.21 -12.86
CA ARG A 127 2.22 10.56 -14.29
C ARG A 127 1.00 10.01 -15.01
N VAL A 128 0.72 8.71 -14.88
CA VAL A 128 -0.44 8.04 -15.50
C VAL A 128 -1.75 8.68 -15.04
N LEU A 129 -1.87 8.96 -13.74
CA LEU A 129 -3.05 9.58 -13.15
C LEU A 129 -3.30 11.00 -13.68
N ILE A 130 -2.27 11.84 -13.72
CA ILE A 130 -2.37 13.25 -14.17
C ILE A 130 -2.71 13.30 -15.66
N ASP A 131 -2.02 12.50 -16.49
CA ASP A 131 -2.21 12.51 -17.94
C ASP A 131 -3.61 11.99 -18.33
N ASN A 132 -4.27 11.18 -17.47
CA ASN A 132 -5.56 10.54 -17.74
C ASN A 132 -6.61 10.83 -16.65
N ILE A 133 -6.53 12.00 -16.01
CA ILE A 133 -7.25 12.30 -14.77
C ILE A 133 -8.77 12.12 -14.88
N ARG A 134 -9.36 12.45 -16.04
CA ARG A 134 -10.80 12.32 -16.28
C ARG A 134 -11.27 10.87 -16.21
N GLU A 135 -10.45 9.93 -16.70
CA GLU A 135 -10.79 8.50 -16.73
C GLU A 135 -10.45 7.81 -15.41
N LEU A 136 -9.32 8.19 -14.79
CA LEU A 136 -8.78 7.46 -13.65
C LEU A 136 -9.22 8.01 -12.29
N MET A 137 -9.63 9.29 -12.20
CA MET A 137 -10.09 9.87 -10.93
C MET A 137 -11.26 9.09 -10.28
N PRO A 138 -12.29 8.64 -11.03
CA PRO A 138 -13.37 7.86 -10.44
C PRO A 138 -12.95 6.49 -9.89
N LEU A 139 -11.78 5.98 -10.31
CA LEU A 139 -11.24 4.70 -9.86
C LEU A 139 -10.46 4.85 -8.54
N VAL A 140 -9.68 5.93 -8.39
CA VAL A 140 -8.86 6.18 -7.17
C VAL A 140 -9.60 6.98 -6.11
N TYR A 141 -10.79 7.49 -6.45
CA TYR A 141 -11.68 8.21 -5.54
C TYR A 141 -13.12 7.72 -5.70
N THR A 142 -14.11 8.58 -5.48
CA THR A 142 -15.52 8.22 -5.63
C THR A 142 -15.88 7.94 -7.10
N PRO A 143 -16.67 6.89 -7.39
CA PRO A 143 -17.34 6.01 -6.42
C PRO A 143 -16.52 4.78 -5.99
N THR A 144 -15.52 4.36 -6.77
CA THR A 144 -14.84 3.05 -6.59
C THR A 144 -14.16 2.90 -5.24
N ILE A 145 -13.63 3.98 -4.65
CA ILE A 145 -13.01 3.92 -3.33
C ILE A 145 -14.00 3.47 -2.24
N GLY A 146 -15.29 3.70 -2.42
CA GLY A 146 -16.33 3.22 -1.51
C GLY A 146 -16.41 1.70 -1.49
N ASP A 147 -16.42 1.08 -2.67
CA ASP A 147 -16.45 -0.38 -2.81
C ASP A 147 -15.16 -1.02 -2.28
N VAL A 148 -14.03 -0.35 -2.46
CA VAL A 148 -12.73 -0.75 -1.91
C VAL A 148 -12.76 -0.69 -0.38
N CYS A 149 -13.29 0.38 0.21
CA CYS A 149 -13.40 0.51 1.67
C CYS A 149 -14.26 -0.62 2.27
N LEU A 150 -15.39 -0.97 1.63
CA LEU A 150 -16.24 -2.09 2.05
C LEU A 150 -15.50 -3.43 2.06
N GLN A 151 -14.54 -3.60 1.14
CA GLN A 151 -13.78 -4.84 0.96
C GLN A 151 -12.34 -4.75 1.47
N TYR A 152 -11.99 -3.70 2.22
CA TYR A 152 -10.61 -3.37 2.54
C TYR A 152 -9.87 -4.51 3.27
N SER A 153 -10.58 -5.35 4.05
CA SER A 153 -9.96 -6.47 4.77
C SER A 153 -9.44 -7.52 3.80
N SER A 154 -10.23 -7.81 2.77
CA SER A 154 -9.92 -8.81 1.75
C SER A 154 -8.94 -8.28 0.70
N LEU A 155 -9.00 -6.98 0.42
CA LEU A 155 -8.12 -6.32 -0.55
C LEU A 155 -6.79 -5.83 0.04
N TYR A 156 -6.58 -5.96 1.35
CA TYR A 156 -5.35 -5.48 1.99
C TYR A 156 -4.12 -6.23 1.48
N THR A 157 -3.20 -5.50 0.82
CA THR A 157 -1.95 -6.04 0.28
C THR A 157 -0.72 -5.51 1.00
N ARG A 158 -0.69 -4.21 1.30
CA ARG A 158 0.46 -3.52 1.88
C ARG A 158 0.02 -2.36 2.78
N PRO A 159 0.76 -2.04 3.86
CA PRO A 159 0.46 -0.87 4.67
C PRO A 159 0.75 0.42 3.90
N GLU A 160 -0.25 1.30 3.78
CA GLU A 160 -0.11 2.63 3.17
C GLU A 160 -0.16 3.78 4.19
N ALA A 161 -0.56 3.51 5.43
CA ALA A 161 -0.79 4.52 6.46
C ALA A 161 -0.34 4.02 7.85
N LEU A 162 -0.34 4.93 8.82
CA LEU A 162 -0.27 4.59 10.23
C LEU A 162 -1.67 4.28 10.77
N TYR A 163 -1.78 3.17 11.50
CA TYR A 163 -3.01 2.76 12.18
C TYR A 163 -2.81 2.95 13.68
N ILE A 164 -3.60 3.82 14.30
CA ILE A 164 -3.47 4.18 15.71
C ILE A 164 -4.73 3.75 16.44
N SER A 165 -4.64 2.66 17.19
CA SER A 165 -5.73 2.19 18.04
C SER A 165 -5.79 2.98 19.35
N ILE A 166 -7.00 3.23 19.86
CA ILE A 166 -7.20 3.78 21.22
C ILE A 166 -6.55 2.92 22.31
N LYS A 167 -6.40 1.61 22.04
CA LYS A 167 -5.72 0.64 22.91
C LYS A 167 -4.22 0.91 23.04
N GLN A 168 -3.64 1.67 22.10
CA GLN A 168 -2.23 2.02 22.05
C GLN A 168 -1.98 3.53 22.24
N ARG A 169 -2.95 4.28 22.79
CA ARG A 169 -2.86 5.75 22.91
C ARG A 169 -1.63 6.27 23.66
N LYS A 170 -1.09 5.50 24.62
CA LYS A 170 0.16 5.87 25.32
C LYS A 170 1.40 5.75 24.44
N SER A 171 1.30 5.04 23.31
CA SER A 171 2.40 4.72 22.41
C SER A 171 2.36 5.52 21.11
N ILE A 172 1.56 6.59 21.03
CA ILE A 172 1.41 7.39 19.79
C ILE A 172 2.77 7.91 19.31
N ARG A 173 3.59 8.43 20.22
CA ARG A 173 4.95 8.89 19.89
C ARG A 173 5.81 7.78 19.28
N THR A 174 5.72 6.57 19.83
CA THR A 174 6.41 5.37 19.32
C THR A 174 5.91 5.02 17.92
N MET A 175 4.60 5.06 17.68
CA MET A 175 4.01 4.76 16.37
C MET A 175 4.40 5.80 15.31
N LEU A 176 4.38 7.09 15.65
CA LEU A 176 4.77 8.17 14.73
C LEU A 176 6.25 8.10 14.33
N ARG A 177 7.13 7.66 15.23
CA ARG A 177 8.56 7.45 14.94
C ARG A 177 8.83 6.33 13.93
N ASN A 178 7.87 5.45 13.68
CA ASN A 178 7.98 4.40 12.66
C ASN A 178 7.62 4.89 11.25
N TRP A 179 7.23 6.16 11.09
CA TRP A 179 6.99 6.69 9.76
C TRP A 179 8.32 6.91 9.03
N PRO A 180 8.49 6.37 7.80
CA PRO A 180 9.78 6.42 7.10
C PRO A 180 10.16 7.79 6.56
N TYR A 181 9.19 8.68 6.36
CA TYR A 181 9.43 9.96 5.72
C TYR A 181 9.62 11.06 6.78
N PRO A 182 10.76 11.77 6.79
CA PRO A 182 10.97 12.88 7.70
C PRO A 182 10.06 14.07 7.34
N ASP A 183 9.72 14.86 8.34
CA ASP A 183 9.08 16.18 8.20
C ASP A 183 7.78 16.20 7.35
N PRO A 184 6.74 15.41 7.70
CA PRO A 184 5.47 15.44 7.00
C PRO A 184 4.77 16.81 7.16
N GLU A 185 4.47 17.48 6.05
CA GLU A 185 3.79 18.79 6.05
C GLU A 185 2.26 18.66 6.15
N ILE A 186 1.69 17.56 5.67
CA ILE A 186 0.24 17.33 5.57
C ILE A 186 -0.10 15.97 6.17
N CYS A 187 -1.14 15.95 7.02
CA CYS A 187 -1.71 14.73 7.57
C CYS A 187 -3.23 14.72 7.32
N VAL A 188 -3.74 13.59 6.82
CA VAL A 188 -5.18 13.32 6.69
C VAL A 188 -5.55 12.22 7.67
N ILE A 189 -6.49 12.50 8.56
CA ILE A 189 -6.89 11.60 9.65
C ILE A 189 -8.36 11.27 9.52
N THR A 190 -8.71 10.00 9.72
CA THR A 190 -10.09 9.51 9.79
C THR A 190 -10.20 8.48 10.89
N ASP A 191 -11.35 8.45 11.58
CA ASP A 191 -11.71 7.38 12.51
C ASP A 191 -12.58 6.29 11.85
N GLY A 192 -12.92 6.46 10.57
CA GLY A 192 -13.73 5.52 9.80
C GLY A 192 -15.23 5.53 10.12
N SER A 193 -15.68 6.36 11.06
CA SER A 193 -17.06 6.34 11.57
C SER A 193 -18.12 6.80 10.55
N ARG A 194 -17.71 7.54 9.52
CA ARG A 194 -18.58 8.00 8.43
C ARG A 194 -17.82 8.06 7.11
N ILE A 195 -17.72 6.92 6.43
CA ILE A 195 -17.15 6.86 5.09
C ILE A 195 -18.24 7.21 4.07
N LEU A 196 -18.21 8.44 3.54
CA LEU A 196 -19.15 8.93 2.52
C LEU A 196 -20.61 8.69 2.94
N GLY A 197 -21.40 8.00 2.12
CA GLY A 197 -22.75 7.53 2.42
C GLY A 197 -22.83 6.07 2.86
N LEU A 198 -21.70 5.43 3.17
CA LEU A 198 -21.60 3.99 3.47
C LEU A 198 -21.72 3.67 4.97
N GLY A 199 -21.68 4.69 5.83
CA GLY A 199 -21.75 4.52 7.27
C GLY A 199 -20.39 4.25 7.91
N ASP A 200 -20.41 3.49 9.01
CA ASP A 200 -19.22 3.16 9.81
C ASP A 200 -18.48 1.97 9.19
N LEU A 201 -17.26 2.24 8.73
CA LEU A 201 -16.33 1.25 8.19
C LEU A 201 -15.01 1.21 9.00
N GLY A 202 -15.06 1.67 10.26
CA GLY A 202 -13.93 1.72 11.19
C GLY A 202 -13.26 0.37 11.44
N ARG A 203 -12.06 0.43 12.05
CA ARG A 203 -11.14 -0.70 12.30
C ARG A 203 -10.47 -0.59 13.67
#